data_AF-A0A7K3SAG9-F1
#
_entry.id   AF-A0A7K3SAG9-F1
#
_cell.length_a   1.000
_cell.length_b   1.000
_cell.length_c   1.000
_cell.angle_alpha   90.00
_cell.angle_beta   90.00
_cell.angle_gamma   90.00
#
_symmetry.space_group_name_H-M   'P 1'
#
loop_
_entity.id
_entity.type
_entity.pdbx_description
1 polymer ?
#
loop_
_entity_poly.entity_id
_entity_poly.type
_entity_poly.pdbx_seq_one_letter_code
_entity_poly.pdbx_strand_id
1 'polypeptide(L)' 'MTTTQTSVVHDLGTLAHRLSHPARTPCVCEPPQVLADRPDGTVVRSGAI' A
#
# COMPACT_ATOMS: atom_id res chain seq x y z
N MET A 1 -12.35 -9.09 14.30
CA MET A 1 -10.88 -8.91 14.32
C MET A 1 -10.45 -8.30 12.99
N THR A 2 -11.09 -7.21 12.57
CA THR A 2 -11.22 -6.88 11.13
C THR A 2 -10.96 -5.41 10.82
N THR A 3 -11.11 -4.50 11.79
CA THR A 3 -10.86 -3.06 11.59
C THR A 3 -9.38 -2.71 11.65
N THR A 4 -8.63 -3.29 12.58
CA THR A 4 -7.18 -3.06 12.74
C THR A 4 -6.37 -3.59 11.57
N GLN A 5 -6.80 -4.68 10.95
CA GLN A 5 -6.11 -5.23 9.77
C GLN A 5 -6.29 -4.30 8.56
N THR A 6 -7.51 -3.78 8.36
CA THR A 6 -7.81 -2.82 7.28
C THR A 6 -7.04 -1.51 7.44
N SER A 7 -6.85 -1.00 8.66
CA SER A 7 -6.06 0.22 8.89
C SER A 7 -4.58 0.02 8.54
N VAL A 8 -3.98 -1.10 8.97
CA VAL A 8 -2.56 -1.40 8.68
C VAL A 8 -2.32 -1.57 7.18
N VAL A 9 -3.24 -2.26 6.49
CA VAL A 9 -3.19 -2.42 5.02
C VAL A 9 -3.26 -1.07 4.31
N HIS A 10 -4.10 -0.14 4.76
CA HIS A 10 -4.20 1.20 4.19
C HIS A 10 -2.92 2.02 4.42
N ASP A 11 -2.36 1.96 5.63
CA ASP A 11 -1.13 2.67 5.99
C ASP A 11 0.06 2.16 5.17
N LEU A 12 0.18 0.85 4.98
CA LEU A 12 1.20 0.23 4.14
C LEU A 12 1.04 0.63 2.66
N GLY A 13 -0.18 0.65 2.14
CA GLY A 13 -0.46 1.15 0.78
C GLY A 13 -0.02 2.61 0.60
N THR A 14 -0.32 3.46 1.59
CA THR A 14 0.10 4.86 1.61
C THR A 14 1.62 5.03 1.67
N LEU A 15 2.31 4.24 2.50
CA LEU A 15 3.77 4.25 2.59
C LEU A 15 4.43 3.81 1.28
N ALA A 16 3.96 2.71 0.70
CA ALA A 16 4.46 2.20 -0.57
C ALA A 16 4.32 3.22 -1.71
N HIS A 17 3.18 3.92 -1.76
CA HIS A 17 2.96 5.03 -2.69
C HIS A 17 4.01 6.15 -2.49
N ARG A 18 4.19 6.62 -1.24
CA ARG A 18 5.17 7.69 -0.93
C ARG A 18 6.61 7.31 -1.26
N LEU A 19 7.01 6.06 -1.06
CA LEU A 19 8.36 5.59 -1.38
C LEU A 19 8.60 5.46 -2.89
N SER A 20 7.54 5.25 -3.68
CA SER A 20 7.63 5.10 -5.13
C SER A 20 7.63 6.45 -5.86
N HIS A 21 7.06 7.49 -5.25
CA HIS A 21 7.03 8.85 -5.81
C HIS A 21 8.09 9.75 -5.17
N PRO A 22 8.94 10.41 -5.97
CA PRO A 22 9.75 11.50 -5.44
C PRO A 22 8.83 12.62 -4.93
N ALA A 23 9.08 13.10 -3.70
CA ALA A 23 8.22 14.05 -2.97
C ALA A 23 7.94 15.40 -3.68
N ARG A 24 8.55 15.64 -4.84
CA ARG A 24 8.40 16.86 -5.63
C ARG A 24 7.22 16.82 -6.61
N THR A 25 6.69 15.64 -6.91
CA THR A 25 5.65 15.50 -7.94
C THR A 25 4.34 15.06 -7.29
N PRO A 26 3.29 15.89 -7.33
CA PRO A 26 1.95 15.44 -6.96
C PRO A 26 1.54 14.30 -7.89
N CYS A 27 1.29 13.10 -7.35
CA CYS A 27 0.66 12.02 -8.12
C CYS A 27 -0.85 12.06 -7.89
N VAL A 28 -1.62 11.84 -8.96
CA VAL A 28 -3.08 11.61 -8.90
C VAL A 28 -3.43 10.12 -8.84
N CYS A 29 -2.41 9.25 -8.76
CA CYS A 29 -2.59 7.82 -8.68
C CYS A 29 -3.04 7.42 -7.28
N GLU A 30 -4.07 6.59 -7.20
CA GLU A 30 -4.50 5.98 -5.95
C GLU A 30 -3.36 5.10 -5.38
N PRO A 31 -3.19 5.03 -4.05
CA PRO A 31 -2.27 4.09 -3.43
C PRO A 31 -2.58 2.65 -3.85
N PRO A 32 -1.56 1.79 -4.04
CA PRO A 32 -1.80 0.40 -4.39
C PRO A 32 -2.60 -0.28 -3.28
N GLN A 33 -3.68 -0.97 -3.68
CA GLN A 33 -4.42 -1.81 -2.75
C GLN A 33 -3.57 -3.03 -2.38
N VAL A 34 -3.27 -3.17 -1.10
CA VAL A 34 -2.58 -4.33 -0.54
C VAL A 34 -3.63 -5.40 -0.25
N LEU A 35 -3.53 -6.54 -0.92
CA LEU A 35 -4.49 -7.64 -0.80
C LEU A 35 -4.14 -8.58 0.36
N ALA A 36 -2.86 -8.73 0.66
CA ALA A 36 -2.38 -9.53 1.78
C ALA A 36 -1.03 -9.03 2.27
N ASP A 37 -0.92 -8.88 3.59
CA ASP A 37 0.37 -8.84 4.29
C ASP A 37 0.64 -10.25 4.81
N ARG A 38 1.67 -10.88 4.26
CA ARG A 38 1.96 -12.30 4.46
C ARG A 38 2.98 -12.41 5.60
N PRO A 39 2.89 -13.41 6.52
CA PRO A 39 3.74 -13.47 7.72
C PRO A 39 5.25 -13.59 7.45
N ASP A 40 5.64 -13.91 6.22
CA ASP A 40 7.00 -13.87 5.69
C ASP A 40 7.49 -12.44 5.33
N GLY A 41 6.69 -11.40 5.60
CA GLY A 41 7.00 -10.01 5.30
C GLY A 41 6.72 -9.62 3.84
N THR A 42 6.09 -10.51 3.07
CA THR A 42 5.76 -10.25 1.65
C THR A 42 4.40 -9.56 1.54
N VAL A 43 4.36 -8.43 0.82
CA VAL A 43 3.14 -7.67 0.57
C VAL A 43 2.62 -7.95 -0.83
N VAL A 44 1.42 -8.54 -0.95
CA VAL A 44 0.75 -8.77 -2.25
C VAL A 44 -0.04 -7.53 -2.64
N ARG A 45 0.22 -6.99 -3.84
CA ARG A 45 -0.42 -5.78 -4.39
C ARG A 45 -1.38 -6.14 -5.53
N SER A 46 -2.50 -5.45 -5.63
CA SER A 46 -3.30 -5.40 -6.87
C SER A 46 -2.97 -4.13 -7.64
N GLY A 47 -2.44 -4.27 -8.85
CA GLY A 47 -2.18 -3.20 -9.80
C GLY A 47 -1.80 -3.78 -11.17
N ALA A 48 -2.03 -3.03 -12.25
CA ALA A 48 -1.52 -3.39 -13.56
C ALA A 48 0.01 -3.24 -13.56
N ILE A 49 0.71 -4.23 -14.13
CA ILE A 49 2.16 -4.26 -14.29
C ILE A 49 2.58 -3.20 -15.31
#